data_AF-A0A7Y8IHL9-F1
#
_entry.id   AF-A0A7Y8IHL9-F1
#
_cell.length_a   1.000
_cell.length_b   1.000
_cell.length_c   1.000
_cell.angle_alpha   90.00
_cell.angle_beta   90.00
_cell.angle_gamma   90.00
#
_symmetry.space_group_name_H-M   'P 1'
#
loop_
_entity.id
_entity.type
_entity.pdbx_description
1 polymer ?
#
loop_
_entity_poly.entity_id
_entity_poly.type
_entity_poly.pdbx_seq_one_letter_code
_entity_poly.pdbx_strand_id
1 'polypeptide(L)'
;MKERNIIFKLVCLLVFIFSQVNLAFSGPDHLNIKVSDFVTLIWDSSIQDCKDEGGQDYVGGFVRVYPDGSKDTQAFRVPTGKRLVITDISINGPMGPVANAGVSKLVIENLSNQSNNYSLTINYTAIGTEHFGAGSNLTTGYVVSDNAKICYPKLHDITISGYIVPSWR
;
A
#
# COMPACT_ATOMS: atom_id res chain seq x y z
N MET A 1 15.68 -29.15 -52.87
CA MET A 1 15.17 -29.36 -51.50
C MET A 1 16.12 -28.77 -50.43
N LYS A 2 16.53 -27.49 -50.54
CA LYS A 2 17.41 -26.84 -49.54
C LYS A 2 16.94 -25.45 -49.10
N GLU A 3 15.99 -24.85 -49.82
CA GLU A 3 15.51 -23.48 -49.56
C GLU A 3 14.28 -23.40 -48.63
N ARG A 4 13.56 -24.51 -48.40
CA ARG A 4 12.38 -24.52 -47.52
C ARG A 4 12.69 -24.42 -46.02
N ASN A 5 13.95 -24.60 -45.62
CA ASN A 5 14.35 -24.63 -44.20
C ASN A 5 14.72 -23.25 -43.62
N ILE A 6 14.94 -22.24 -44.47
CA ILE A 6 15.33 -20.89 -44.01
C ILE A 6 14.09 -20.07 -43.67
N ILE A 7 13.02 -20.21 -44.45
CA ILE A 7 11.75 -19.50 -44.24
C ILE A 7 11.11 -19.91 -42.89
N PHE A 8 11.18 -21.19 -42.52
CA PHE A 8 10.62 -21.67 -41.25
C PHE A 8 11.36 -21.13 -40.02
N LYS A 9 12.68 -20.93 -40.10
CA LYS A 9 13.47 -20.37 -38.98
C LYS A 9 13.26 -18.87 -38.80
N LEU A 10 12.99 -18.13 -39.89
CA LEU A 10 12.70 -16.69 -39.83
C LEU A 10 11.33 -16.39 -39.20
N VAL A 11 10.33 -17.25 -39.44
CA VAL A 11 8.99 -17.11 -38.87
C VAL A 11 8.99 -17.37 -37.36
N CYS A 12 9.76 -18.34 -36.86
CA CYS A 12 9.88 -18.57 -35.41
C CYS A 12 10.57 -17.43 -34.66
N LEU A 13 11.55 -16.73 -35.29
CA LEU A 13 12.25 -15.62 -34.65
C LEU A 13 11.36 -14.37 -34.53
N LEU A 14 10.47 -14.13 -35.50
CA LEU A 14 9.53 -13.00 -35.46
C LEU A 14 8.42 -13.15 -34.41
N VAL A 15 8.00 -14.39 -34.11
CA VAL A 15 7.03 -14.66 -33.04
C VAL A 15 7.64 -14.41 -31.65
N PHE A 16 8.95 -14.65 -31.47
CA PHE A 16 9.62 -14.45 -30.19
C PHE A 16 9.88 -12.98 -29.85
N ILE A 17 10.00 -12.10 -30.85
CA ILE A 17 10.21 -10.66 -30.63
C ILE A 17 8.88 -9.96 -30.31
N PHE A 18 7.74 -10.45 -30.82
CA PHE A 18 6.41 -9.92 -30.49
C PHE A 18 5.80 -10.48 -29.20
N SER A 19 6.41 -11.51 -28.59
CA SER A 19 5.98 -12.06 -27.30
C SER A 19 6.63 -11.38 -26.09
N GLN A 20 7.31 -10.24 -26.26
CA GLN A 20 7.42 -9.27 -25.16
C GLN A 20 6.09 -8.54 -25.03
N VAL A 21 5.08 -9.32 -24.62
CA VAL A 21 3.79 -8.86 -24.17
C VAL A 21 4.12 -7.86 -23.06
N ASN A 22 3.88 -6.59 -23.34
CA ASN A 22 3.60 -5.63 -22.28
C ASN A 22 2.58 -6.32 -21.38
N LEU A 23 3.01 -6.76 -20.20
CA LEU A 23 2.13 -6.95 -19.06
C LEU A 23 1.60 -5.55 -18.73
N ALA A 24 0.71 -5.05 -19.58
CA ALA A 24 -0.17 -3.96 -19.28
C ALA A 24 -1.06 -4.51 -18.19
N PHE A 25 -0.62 -4.29 -16.97
CA PHE A 25 -1.40 -4.48 -15.77
C PHE A 25 -2.61 -3.57 -15.93
N SER A 26 -3.71 -4.09 -16.50
CA SER A 26 -5.01 -3.44 -16.39
C SER A 26 -5.45 -3.68 -14.96
N GLY A 27 -4.92 -2.86 -14.06
CA GLY A 27 -5.48 -2.71 -12.73
C GLY A 27 -6.98 -2.39 -12.87
N PRO A 28 -7.79 -2.67 -11.85
CA PRO A 28 -9.21 -2.38 -11.90
C PRO A 28 -9.45 -0.87 -12.14
N ASP A 29 -9.76 -0.53 -13.40
CA ASP A 29 -10.15 0.80 -13.86
C ASP A 29 -11.56 1.11 -13.36
N HIS A 30 -11.72 1.34 -12.07
CA HIS A 30 -13.03 1.71 -11.54
C HIS A 30 -13.44 3.16 -11.88
N LEU A 31 -12.56 3.99 -12.46
CA LEU A 31 -12.84 5.42 -12.74
C LEU A 31 -12.07 6.05 -13.94
N ASN A 32 -11.50 5.27 -14.87
CA ASN A 32 -10.66 5.81 -15.97
C ASN A 32 -9.42 6.62 -15.47
N ILE A 33 -9.04 6.41 -14.20
CA ILE A 33 -7.86 7.02 -13.58
C ILE A 33 -6.69 6.09 -13.83
N LYS A 34 -5.66 6.58 -14.50
CA LYS A 34 -4.43 5.80 -14.70
C LYS A 34 -3.76 5.50 -13.37
N VAL A 35 -3.88 4.26 -12.90
CA VAL A 35 -3.12 3.76 -11.75
C VAL A 35 -1.65 3.75 -12.12
N SER A 36 -0.83 4.40 -11.29
CA SER A 36 0.62 4.50 -11.52
C SER A 36 1.41 3.43 -10.79
N ASP A 37 0.87 2.88 -9.70
CA ASP A 37 1.55 1.88 -8.87
C ASP A 37 0.59 1.19 -7.89
N PHE A 38 0.88 -0.04 -7.50
CA PHE A 38 0.23 -0.75 -6.39
C PHE A 38 1.18 -0.81 -5.20
N VAL A 39 0.67 -0.49 -4.02
CA VAL A 39 1.47 -0.42 -2.80
C VAL A 39 0.88 -1.30 -1.71
N THR A 40 1.76 -2.06 -1.07
CA THR A 40 1.50 -2.74 0.19
C THR A 40 2.45 -2.15 1.21
N LEU A 41 1.91 -1.66 2.32
CA LEU A 41 2.65 -1.04 3.39
C LEU A 41 2.50 -1.90 4.65
N ILE A 42 3.60 -2.11 5.36
CA ILE A 42 3.58 -2.74 6.68
C ILE A 42 4.20 -1.79 7.68
N TRP A 43 3.79 -1.90 8.93
CA TRP A 43 4.42 -1.17 10.01
C TRP A 43 5.79 -1.79 10.38
N ASP A 44 6.80 -0.95 10.58
CA ASP A 44 8.16 -1.35 10.99
C ASP A 44 8.68 -0.46 12.13
N SER A 45 9.07 -1.08 13.25
CA SER A 45 9.58 -0.41 14.46
C SER A 45 10.93 0.27 14.27
N SER A 46 11.73 -0.19 13.31
CA SER A 46 13.07 0.34 13.09
C SER A 46 13.06 1.73 12.46
N ILE A 47 11.92 2.14 11.88
CA ILE A 47 11.74 3.46 11.30
C ILE A 47 11.49 4.49 12.40
N GLN A 48 12.34 5.52 12.49
CA GLN A 48 12.21 6.63 13.44
C GLN A 48 11.91 7.93 12.68
N ASP A 49 10.82 7.93 11.92
CA ASP A 49 10.41 9.05 11.05
C ASP A 49 8.89 9.22 11.05
N CYS A 50 8.22 9.07 12.19
CA CYS A 50 6.77 9.28 12.30
C CYS A 50 6.47 10.13 13.52
N LYS A 51 5.57 11.11 13.37
CA LYS A 51 5.10 11.94 14.48
C LYS A 51 3.58 11.90 14.62
N ASP A 52 3.11 12.20 15.82
CA ASP A 52 1.69 12.40 16.11
C ASP A 52 1.20 13.81 15.69
N GLU A 53 -0.08 14.10 15.94
CA GLU A 53 -0.67 15.42 15.65
C GLU A 53 -0.07 16.55 16.49
N GLY A 54 0.50 16.23 17.66
CA GLY A 54 1.20 17.18 18.54
C GLY A 54 2.70 17.29 18.25
N GLY A 55 3.22 16.55 17.27
CA GLY A 55 4.63 16.50 16.90
C GLY A 55 5.49 15.58 17.79
N GLN A 56 4.89 14.75 18.65
CA GLN A 56 5.61 13.72 19.40
C GLN A 56 6.04 12.58 18.48
N ASP A 57 7.25 12.06 18.68
CA ASP A 57 7.76 10.96 17.89
C ASP A 57 7.04 9.64 18.23
N TYR A 58 6.55 8.97 17.20
CA TYR A 58 6.19 7.55 17.28
C TYR A 58 7.41 6.70 17.00
N VAL A 59 7.54 5.62 17.78
CA VAL A 59 8.45 4.53 17.44
C VAL A 59 7.82 3.81 16.26
N GLY A 60 8.50 3.75 15.11
CA GLY A 60 8.07 3.00 13.94
C GLY A 60 7.32 3.80 12.87
N GLY A 61 7.24 3.24 11.66
CA GLY A 61 6.59 3.85 10.51
C GLY A 61 6.23 2.82 9.45
N PHE A 62 5.40 3.21 8.49
CA PHE A 62 5.05 2.33 7.38
C PHE A 62 6.17 2.26 6.35
N VAL A 63 6.57 1.06 5.96
CA VAL A 63 7.49 0.80 4.85
C VAL A 63 6.76 0.08 3.73
N ARG A 64 7.18 0.32 2.49
CA ARG A 64 6.68 -0.46 1.35
C ARG A 64 7.26 -1.87 1.38
N VAL A 65 6.43 -2.83 1.05
CA VAL A 65 6.82 -4.21 0.73
C VAL A 65 6.63 -4.43 -0.76
N TYR A 66 7.66 -4.93 -1.43
CA TYR A 66 7.62 -5.28 -2.84
C TYR A 66 7.15 -6.72 -3.06
N PRO A 67 6.73 -7.08 -4.28
CA PRO A 67 6.25 -8.44 -4.57
C PRO A 67 7.27 -9.56 -4.32
N ASP A 68 8.56 -9.25 -4.32
CA ASP A 68 9.64 -10.18 -3.98
C ASP A 68 9.86 -10.34 -2.47
N GLY A 69 9.07 -9.64 -1.65
CA GLY A 69 9.15 -9.62 -0.19
C GLY A 69 10.21 -8.67 0.37
N SER A 70 10.99 -8.00 -0.48
CA SER A 70 11.90 -6.95 -0.05
C SER A 70 11.13 -5.74 0.48
N LYS A 71 11.79 -4.95 1.33
CA LYS A 71 11.18 -3.80 2.00
C LYS A 71 12.04 -2.56 1.79
N ASP A 72 11.39 -1.41 1.70
CA ASP A 72 12.10 -0.14 1.79
C ASP A 72 12.76 0.00 3.16
N THR A 73 13.91 0.67 3.20
CA THR A 73 14.65 0.97 4.43
C THR A 73 14.23 2.30 5.07
N GLN A 74 13.33 3.03 4.42
CA GLN A 74 12.83 4.33 4.85
C GLN A 74 11.30 4.33 4.93
N ALA A 75 10.76 5.27 5.71
CA ALA A 75 9.32 5.49 5.77
C ALA A 75 8.75 5.77 4.38
N PHE A 76 7.64 5.12 4.06
CA PHE A 76 6.90 5.37 2.85
C PHE A 76 6.33 6.79 2.85
N ARG A 77 6.57 7.50 1.75
CA ARG A 77 6.05 8.85 1.50
C ARG A 77 5.25 8.84 0.21
N VAL A 78 4.08 9.46 0.22
CA VAL A 78 3.30 9.65 -1.00
C VAL A 78 4.08 10.59 -1.92
N PRO A 79 4.43 10.17 -3.15
CA PRO A 79 5.24 10.98 -4.04
C PRO A 79 4.57 12.31 -4.38
N THR A 80 5.37 13.36 -4.54
CA THR A 80 4.90 14.70 -4.95
C THR A 80 4.06 14.63 -6.23
N GLY A 81 2.92 15.33 -6.25
CA GLY A 81 2.00 15.33 -7.39
C GLY A 81 1.18 14.04 -7.55
N LYS A 82 1.26 13.10 -6.61
CA LYS A 82 0.48 11.86 -6.61
C LYS A 82 -0.35 11.72 -5.33
N ARG A 83 -1.35 10.85 -5.35
CA ARG A 83 -2.16 10.50 -4.17
C ARG A 83 -2.12 9.01 -3.94
N LEU A 84 -2.15 8.59 -2.67
CA LEU A 84 -2.36 7.20 -2.30
C LEU A 84 -3.84 7.00 -2.01
N VAL A 85 -4.48 6.09 -2.76
CA VAL A 85 -5.82 5.61 -2.46
C VAL A 85 -5.68 4.31 -1.68
N ILE A 86 -6.13 4.32 -0.42
CA ILE A 86 -6.14 3.15 0.44
C ILE A 86 -7.39 2.34 0.11
N THR A 87 -7.16 1.10 -0.31
CA THR A 87 -8.22 0.16 -0.63
C THR A 87 -8.51 -0.80 0.50
N ASP A 88 -7.49 -1.18 1.26
CA ASP A 88 -7.66 -2.16 2.31
C ASP A 88 -6.72 -1.88 3.46
N ILE A 89 -7.21 -2.16 4.66
CA ILE A 89 -6.44 -2.08 5.89
C ILE A 89 -6.73 -3.36 6.66
N SER A 90 -5.69 -4.17 6.84
CA SER A 90 -5.73 -5.38 7.64
C SER A 90 -5.04 -5.13 8.97
N ILE A 91 -5.75 -5.41 10.07
CA ILE A 91 -5.22 -5.33 11.43
C ILE A 91 -5.09 -6.75 11.98
N ASN A 92 -3.87 -7.12 12.35
CA ASN A 92 -3.48 -8.41 12.90
C ASN A 92 -2.94 -8.22 14.32
N GLY A 93 -3.29 -9.11 15.24
CA GLY A 93 -2.71 -9.12 16.57
C GLY A 93 -3.51 -9.97 17.55
N PRO A 94 -2.96 -10.23 18.75
CA PRO A 94 -3.71 -10.87 19.82
C PRO A 94 -4.82 -9.92 20.27
N MET A 95 -6.03 -10.16 19.79
CA MET A 95 -7.24 -9.54 20.29
C MET A 95 -7.74 -10.48 21.38
N GLY A 96 -7.94 -9.99 22.60
CA GLY A 96 -8.35 -10.83 23.72
C GLY A 96 -9.63 -11.64 23.43
N PRO A 97 -10.04 -12.56 24.33
CA PRO A 97 -11.07 -13.59 24.08
C PRO A 97 -12.52 -13.09 23.89
N VAL A 98 -12.72 -11.83 23.50
CA VAL A 98 -14.03 -11.23 23.27
C VAL A 98 -13.98 -10.48 21.94
N ALA A 99 -15.04 -10.58 21.15
CA ALA A 99 -15.28 -9.76 19.96
C ALA A 99 -15.40 -8.28 20.36
N ASN A 100 -14.27 -7.67 20.69
CA ASN A 100 -14.20 -6.29 21.09
C ASN A 100 -14.07 -5.46 19.81
N ALA A 101 -15.03 -4.57 19.61
CA ALA A 101 -14.83 -3.45 18.71
C ALA A 101 -13.65 -2.63 19.25
N GLY A 102 -12.67 -2.37 18.40
CA GLY A 102 -11.54 -1.54 18.74
C GLY A 102 -11.41 -0.38 17.78
N VAL A 103 -10.70 0.64 18.24
CA VAL A 103 -10.47 1.87 17.51
C VAL A 103 -8.97 2.07 17.38
N SER A 104 -8.50 2.22 16.15
CA SER A 104 -7.12 2.62 15.84
C SER A 104 -7.11 3.96 15.14
N LYS A 105 -6.04 4.72 15.31
CA LYS A 105 -5.88 6.05 14.71
C LYS A 105 -4.62 6.04 13.85
N LEU A 106 -4.78 6.25 12.54
CA LEU A 106 -3.67 6.58 11.65
C LEU A 106 -3.53 8.09 11.63
N VAL A 107 -2.33 8.60 11.90
CA VAL A 107 -2.01 10.01 11.70
C VAL A 107 -1.45 10.14 10.30
N ILE A 108 -1.95 11.11 9.54
CA ILE A 108 -1.41 11.47 8.23
C ILE A 108 -0.61 12.76 8.42
N GLU A 109 0.71 12.62 8.42
CA GLU A 109 1.61 13.75 8.57
C GLU A 109 1.85 14.40 7.20
N ASN A 110 1.55 15.69 7.10
CA ASN A 110 1.86 16.51 5.94
C ASN A 110 3.28 17.04 6.07
N LEU A 111 4.17 16.57 5.20
CA LEU A 111 5.60 16.88 5.27
C LEU A 111 5.93 18.30 4.81
N SER A 112 5.01 18.96 4.10
CA SER A 112 5.15 20.38 3.73
C SER A 112 4.69 21.32 4.84
N ASN A 113 3.70 20.91 5.64
CA ASN A 113 3.15 21.73 6.72
C ASN A 113 2.51 20.85 7.80
N GLN A 114 3.24 20.63 8.89
CA GLN A 114 2.81 19.77 10.01
C GLN A 114 1.56 20.30 10.74
N SER A 115 1.24 21.59 10.65
CA SER A 115 -0.01 22.14 11.20
C SER A 115 -1.25 21.65 10.46
N ASN A 116 -1.09 21.04 9.29
CA ASN A 116 -2.16 20.43 8.50
C ASN A 116 -2.16 18.89 8.60
N ASN A 117 -1.55 18.33 9.63
CA ASN A 117 -1.70 16.91 9.94
C ASN A 117 -3.18 16.60 10.23
N TYR A 118 -3.64 15.45 9.79
CA TYR A 118 -4.99 14.98 10.10
C TYR A 118 -4.93 13.52 10.49
N SER A 119 -5.96 13.03 11.16
CA SER A 119 -6.04 11.63 11.52
C SER A 119 -7.25 10.94 10.93
N LEU A 120 -7.00 9.68 10.61
CA LEU A 120 -8.00 8.73 10.22
C LEU A 120 -8.27 7.79 11.39
N THR A 121 -9.51 7.81 11.87
CA THR A 121 -10.01 6.83 12.83
C THR A 121 -10.50 5.59 12.10
N ILE A 122 -9.98 4.45 12.51
CA ILE A 122 -10.25 3.13 11.96
C ILE A 122 -10.98 2.33 13.03
N ASN A 123 -12.26 2.03 12.78
CA ASN A 123 -13.04 1.14 13.63
C ASN A 123 -12.93 -0.28 13.09
N TYR A 124 -12.52 -1.22 13.91
CA TYR A 124 -12.41 -2.63 13.54
C TYR A 124 -13.18 -3.49 14.54
N THR A 125 -13.55 -4.69 14.14
CA THR A 125 -14.21 -5.66 15.02
C THR A 125 -13.46 -6.98 14.92
N ALA A 126 -12.87 -7.40 16.03
CA ALA A 126 -12.27 -8.72 16.14
C ALA A 126 -13.37 -9.78 16.00
N ILE A 127 -13.26 -10.69 15.02
CA ILE A 127 -14.18 -11.82 14.91
C ILE A 127 -13.40 -13.10 15.25
N GLY A 128 -13.44 -13.52 16.51
CA GLY A 128 -12.91 -14.82 16.92
C GLY A 128 -12.12 -14.80 18.24
N THR A 129 -11.99 -15.97 18.84
CA THR A 129 -11.28 -16.22 20.12
C THR A 129 -9.86 -16.75 19.94
N GLU A 130 -9.35 -16.77 18.70
CA GLU A 130 -8.20 -17.59 18.35
C GLU A 130 -7.12 -16.74 17.69
N HIS A 131 -5.92 -16.83 18.26
CA HIS A 131 -4.70 -16.29 17.69
C HIS A 131 -4.57 -16.73 16.22
N PHE A 132 -4.25 -15.77 15.36
CA PHE A 132 -4.03 -15.89 13.91
C PHE A 132 -5.31 -15.98 13.04
N GLY A 133 -5.73 -14.84 12.49
CA GLY A 133 -6.33 -14.83 11.15
C GLY A 133 -7.58 -14.00 10.91
N ALA A 134 -8.24 -13.46 11.94
CA ALA A 134 -9.43 -12.63 11.72
C ALA A 134 -9.06 -11.15 11.54
N GLY A 135 -8.36 -10.83 10.45
CA GLY A 135 -8.18 -9.45 10.04
C GLY A 135 -9.55 -8.85 9.68
N SER A 136 -9.96 -7.79 10.37
CA SER A 136 -11.07 -6.98 9.87
C SER A 136 -10.57 -6.29 8.59
N ASN A 137 -10.94 -6.81 7.42
CA ASN A 137 -10.72 -6.08 6.17
C ASN A 137 -11.68 -4.90 6.14
N LEU A 138 -11.14 -3.70 6.27
CA LEU A 138 -11.94 -2.47 6.23
C LEU A 138 -11.94 -1.94 4.81
N THR A 139 -13.12 -1.98 4.19
CA THR A 139 -13.30 -1.61 2.79
C THR A 139 -13.13 -0.11 2.56
N THR A 140 -12.07 0.22 1.81
CA THR A 140 -11.81 1.33 0.85
C THR A 140 -12.42 2.73 1.08
N GLY A 141 -11.61 3.78 0.87
CA GLY A 141 -12.13 5.13 0.57
C GLY A 141 -11.23 6.29 0.94
N TYR A 142 -10.11 6.04 1.64
CA TYR A 142 -9.24 7.10 2.10
C TYR A 142 -8.22 7.50 1.05
N VAL A 143 -8.10 8.80 0.83
CA VAL A 143 -7.12 9.38 -0.07
C VAL A 143 -6.12 10.15 0.77
N VAL A 144 -4.85 9.77 0.66
CA VAL A 144 -3.72 10.46 1.27
C VAL A 144 -3.10 11.38 0.23
N SER A 145 -2.95 12.66 0.59
CA SER A 145 -2.40 13.70 -0.28
C SER A 145 -0.93 13.46 -0.64
N ASP A 146 -0.43 14.21 -1.60
CA ASP A 146 0.99 14.20 -1.92
C ASP A 146 1.84 14.75 -0.77
N ASN A 147 3.12 14.38 -0.78
CA ASN A 147 4.10 14.75 0.26
C ASN A 147 3.60 14.52 1.69
N ALA A 148 2.86 13.42 1.89
CA ALA A 148 2.40 12.99 3.19
C ALA A 148 2.97 11.61 3.53
N LYS A 149 3.03 11.30 4.82
CA LYS A 149 3.33 9.96 5.33
C LYS A 149 2.26 9.51 6.31
N ILE A 150 2.08 8.19 6.41
CA ILE A 150 1.16 7.58 7.35
C ILE A 150 1.97 7.19 8.59
N CYS A 151 1.48 7.62 9.74
CA CYS A 151 2.06 7.42 11.06
C CYS A 151 1.07 6.60 11.91
N TYR A 152 1.57 5.69 12.74
CA TYR A 152 0.72 4.86 13.59
C TYR A 152 1.42 4.54 14.92
N PRO A 153 0.80 4.78 16.09
CA PRO A 153 1.39 4.57 17.41
C PRO A 153 1.62 3.09 17.80
N LYS A 154 1.47 2.16 16.85
CA LYS A 154 1.56 0.70 16.99
C LYS A 154 0.83 0.11 18.18
N LEU A 155 -0.48 -0.08 18.00
CA LEU A 155 -1.27 -0.89 18.93
C LEU A 155 -1.34 -2.36 18.48
N HIS A 156 -1.28 -2.59 17.17
CA HIS A 156 -1.40 -3.89 16.52
C HIS A 156 -0.47 -3.97 15.29
N ASP A 157 -0.28 -5.16 14.73
CA ASP A 157 0.36 -5.29 13.43
C ASP A 157 -0.65 -4.88 12.35
N ILE A 158 -0.27 -3.93 11.49
CA ILE A 158 -1.18 -3.35 10.51
C ILE A 158 -0.54 -3.40 9.13
N THR A 159 -1.34 -3.80 8.15
CA THR A 159 -0.99 -3.80 6.73
C THR A 159 -1.98 -2.91 6.00
N ILE A 160 -1.46 -2.01 5.16
CA ILE A 160 -2.26 -1.12 4.31
C ILE A 160 -2.00 -1.49 2.87
N SER A 161 -3.05 -1.73 2.10
CA SER A 161 -2.96 -1.94 0.66
C SER A 161 -3.68 -0.80 -0.06
N GLY A 162 -3.11 -0.40 -1.19
CA GLY A 162 -3.67 0.69 -1.98
C GLY A 162 -2.98 0.84 -3.32
N TYR A 163 -3.30 1.94 -3.99
CA TYR A 163 -2.71 2.27 -5.28
C TYR A 163 -2.44 3.78 -5.39
N ILE A 164 -1.42 4.12 -6.18
CA ILE A 164 -0.99 5.49 -6.38
C ILE A 164 -1.58 6.04 -7.68
N VAL A 165 -2.23 7.19 -7.60
CA VAL A 165 -2.81 7.89 -8.76
C VAL A 165 -2.23 9.30 -8.91
N PRO A 166 -2.28 9.90 -10.11
CA PRO A 166 -2.01 11.33 -10.26
C PRO A 166 -2.91 12.19 -9.37
N SER A 167 -2.39 13.30 -8.85
CA SER A 167 -3.22 14.29 -8.16
C SER A 167 -4.09 15.05 -9.16
N TRP A 168 -5.38 15.11 -8.87
CA TRP A 168 -6.41 15.86 -9.58
C TRP A 168 -6.28 17.32 -9.14
N ARG A 169 -6.05 18.24 -10.08
CA ARG A 169 -6.16 19.68 -9.84
C ARG A 169 -7.59 20.12 -10.06
#